data_AF-A0A2R6KBX6-F1
#
_entry.id   AF-A0A2R6KBX6-F1
#
_cell.length_a   1.000
_cell.length_b   1.000
_cell.length_c   1.000
_cell.angle_alpha   90.00
_cell.angle_beta   90.00
_cell.angle_gamma   90.00
#
_symmetry.space_group_name_H-M   'P 1'
#
loop_
_entity.id
_entity.type
_entity.pdbx_description
1 polymer ?
#
loop_
_entity_poly.entity_id
_entity_poly.type
_entity_poly.pdbx_seq_one_letter_code
_entity_poly.pdbx_strand_id
1 'polypeptide(L)' 'MRERFGDRYRIVQLPTHVALFPVDDDPLSGLRDAVGDAFEGDDIDALRSEARASVSRTARDEATNRGPDEK' A
#
# COMPACT_ATOMS: atom_id res chain seq x y z
N MET A 1 5.12 22.74 -10.81
CA MET A 1 5.58 21.64 -9.91
C MET A 1 4.62 21.49 -8.74
N ARG A 2 4.41 22.54 -7.93
CA ARG A 2 3.34 22.60 -6.91
C ARG A 2 1.95 22.41 -7.54
N GLU A 3 1.69 23.05 -8.68
CA GLU A 3 0.45 22.88 -9.46
C GLU A 3 0.22 21.47 -10.04
N ARG A 4 1.26 20.61 -10.11
CA ARG A 4 1.13 19.25 -10.69
C ARG A 4 1.18 18.13 -9.64
N PHE A 5 1.69 18.43 -8.45
CA PHE A 5 2.02 17.42 -7.43
C PHE A 5 1.61 17.86 -6.01
N GLY A 6 0.86 18.95 -5.84
CA GLY A 6 0.39 19.41 -4.53
C GLY A 6 1.48 20.04 -3.66
N ASP A 7 1.07 20.56 -2.50
CA ASP A 7 1.96 21.26 -1.56
C ASP A 7 2.45 20.38 -0.39
N ARG A 8 1.86 19.19 -0.21
CA ARG A 8 2.17 18.25 0.86
C ARG A 8 2.97 17.06 0.35
N TYR A 9 4.04 16.71 1.07
CA TYR A 9 4.92 15.60 0.71
C TYR A 9 5.16 14.66 1.88
N ARG A 10 5.22 13.35 1.60
CA ARG A 10 5.69 12.35 2.55
C ARG A 10 7.11 11.92 2.19
N ILE A 11 8.02 12.05 3.15
CA ILE A 11 9.39 11.56 3.04
C ILE A 11 9.39 10.08 3.37
N VAL A 12 9.93 9.26 2.47
CA VAL A 12 10.20 7.83 2.73
C VAL A 12 11.69 7.56 2.56
N GLN A 13 12.25 6.81 3.51
CA GLN A 13 13.64 6.38 3.45
C GLN A 13 13.66 4.98 2.86
N LEU A 14 14.27 4.85 1.68
CA LEU A 14 14.57 3.55 1.07
C LEU A 14 16.03 3.20 1.37
N PRO A 15 16.42 1.92 1.26
CA PRO A 15 17.79 1.49 1.57
C PRO A 15 18.88 2.23 0.78
N THR A 16 18.55 2.74 -0.41
CA THR A 16 19.52 3.39 -1.30
C THR A 16 19.38 4.89 -1.36
N HIS A 17 18.17 5.46 -1.19
CA HIS A 17 17.90 6.88 -1.40
C HIS A 17 16.68 7.36 -0.59
N VAL A 18 16.57 8.68 -0.45
CA VAL A 18 15.36 9.34 0.09
C VAL A 18 14.45 9.72 -1.07
N ALA A 19 13.17 9.35 -0.99
CA ALA A 19 12.16 9.73 -1.98
C ALA A 19 11.10 10.64 -1.35
N LEU A 20 10.67 11.65 -2.13
CA LEU A 20 9.59 12.56 -1.79
C LEU A 20 8.36 12.19 -2.60
N PHE A 21 7.32 11.71 -1.93
CA PHE A 21 6.05 11.41 -2.57
C PHE A 21 5.07 12.56 -2.36
N PRO A 22 4.53 13.15 -3.45
CA PRO A 22 3.44 14.10 -3.34
C PRO A 22 2.20 13.45 -2.77
N VAL A 23 1.46 14.20 -1.96
CA VAL A 23 0.20 13.78 -1.36
C VAL A 23 -0.83 14.86 -1.67
N ASP A 24 -1.90 14.46 -2.36
CA ASP A 24 -3.07 15.32 -2.59
C ASP A 24 -3.63 15.88 -1.28
N ASP A 25 -4.36 16.99 -1.37
CA ASP A 25 -4.99 17.61 -0.21
C ASP A 25 -6.01 16.66 0.45
N ASP A 26 -6.79 15.95 -0.38
CA ASP A 26 -7.64 14.82 0.02
C ASP A 26 -7.18 13.49 -0.63
N PRO A 27 -6.22 12.79 -0.01
CA PRO A 27 -5.67 11.56 -0.58
C PRO A 27 -6.66 10.39 -0.51
N LEU A 28 -7.66 10.46 0.39
CA LEU A 28 -8.67 9.41 0.49
C LEU A 28 -9.67 9.49 -0.65
N SER A 29 -10.07 10.70 -1.05
CA SER A 29 -10.92 10.88 -2.24
C SER A 29 -10.23 10.35 -3.49
N GLY A 30 -8.97 10.74 -3.75
CA GLY A 30 -8.24 10.28 -4.93
C GLY A 30 -8.05 8.76 -4.98
N LEU A 31 -7.83 8.12 -3.82
CA LEU A 31 -7.78 6.66 -3.73
C LEU A 31 -9.14 6.03 -4.05
N ARG A 32 -10.24 6.59 -3.54
CA ARG A 32 -11.60 6.10 -3.79
C ARG A 32 -11.96 6.24 -5.28
N ASP A 33 -11.64 7.36 -5.90
CA ASP A 33 -11.89 7.59 -7.33
C ASP A 33 -11.11 6.62 -8.21
N ALA A 34 -9.85 6.31 -7.84
CA ALA A 34 -9.01 5.37 -8.59
C ALA A 34 -9.47 3.91 -8.47
N VAL A 35 -10.03 3.53 -7.32
CA VAL A 35 -10.62 2.20 -7.09
C VAL A 35 -12.01 2.09 -7.71
N GLY A 36 -12.75 3.19 -7.75
CA GLY A 36 -14.12 3.25 -8.25
C GLY A 36 -15.05 2.31 -7.47
N ASP A 37 -15.86 1.60 -8.22
CA ASP A 37 -16.94 0.72 -7.79
C ASP A 37 -16.51 -0.77 -7.67
N ALA A 38 -15.20 -1.05 -7.73
CA ALA A 38 -14.65 -2.41 -7.70
C ALA A 38 -15.05 -3.24 -6.46
N PHE A 39 -15.41 -2.59 -5.36
CA PHE A 39 -15.83 -3.22 -4.10
C PHE A 39 -17.25 -2.81 -3.70
N GLU A 40 -18.05 -2.29 -4.64
CA GLU A 40 -19.42 -1.88 -4.34
C GLU A 40 -20.27 -3.11 -3.96
N GLY A 41 -20.92 -3.05 -2.80
CA GLY A 41 -21.76 -4.13 -2.28
C GLY A 41 -21.02 -5.23 -1.51
N ASP A 42 -19.69 -5.18 -1.46
CA ASP A 42 -18.89 -6.10 -0.66
C ASP A 42 -18.94 -5.75 0.84
N ASP A 43 -18.90 -6.79 1.67
CA ASP A 43 -18.83 -6.63 3.12
C ASP A 43 -17.42 -6.20 3.56
N ILE A 44 -17.34 -5.09 4.30
CA ILE A 44 -16.07 -4.49 4.73
C ILE A 44 -15.27 -5.44 5.63
N ASP A 45 -15.94 -6.20 6.49
CA ASP A 45 -15.25 -7.12 7.40
C ASP A 45 -14.70 -8.33 6.65
N ALA A 46 -15.42 -8.84 5.65
CA ALA A 46 -14.94 -9.87 4.73
C ALA A 46 -13.70 -9.39 3.94
N LEU A 47 -13.76 -8.21 3.32
CA LEU A 47 -12.62 -7.61 2.59
C LEU A 47 -11.39 -7.46 3.49
N ARG A 48 -11.58 -6.96 4.71
CA ARG A 48 -10.50 -6.80 5.69
C ARG A 48 -9.88 -8.15 6.07
N SER A 49 -10.71 -9.15 6.32
CA SER A 49 -10.27 -10.50 6.69
C SER A 49 -9.45 -11.13 5.57
N GLU A 50 -9.94 -11.05 4.32
CA GLU A 50 -9.27 -11.58 3.15
C GLU A 50 -7.91 -10.91 2.92
N ALA A 51 -7.87 -9.58 2.92
CA ALA A 51 -6.64 -8.82 2.74
C ALA A 51 -5.57 -9.22 3.76
N ARG A 52 -5.96 -9.38 5.04
CA ARG A 52 -5.05 -9.81 6.10
C ARG A 52 -4.55 -11.24 5.90
N ALA A 53 -5.43 -12.14 5.48
CA ALA A 53 -5.07 -13.53 5.19
C ALA A 53 -4.09 -13.63 4.01
N SER A 54 -4.31 -12.83 2.96
CA SER A 54 -3.45 -12.73 1.79
C SER A 54 -2.04 -12.28 2.17
N VAL A 55 -1.91 -11.13 2.87
CA VAL A 55 -0.62 -10.62 3.34
C VAL A 55 0.10 -11.63 4.24
N SER A 56 -0.62 -12.27 5.15
CA SER A 56 -0.04 -13.29 6.05
C SER A 56 0.49 -14.50 5.29
N ARG A 57 -0.18 -14.90 4.20
CA ARG A 57 0.26 -16.00 3.33
C ARG A 57 1.52 -15.60 2.57
N THR A 58 1.52 -14.44 1.91
CA THR A 58 2.70 -13.92 1.19
C THR A 58 3.91 -13.82 2.11
N ALA A 59 3.75 -13.25 3.32
CA ALA A 59 4.85 -13.12 4.27
C ALA A 59 5.42 -14.49 4.71
N ARG A 60 4.56 -15.51 4.86
CA ARG A 60 5.01 -16.88 5.16
C ARG A 60 5.73 -17.51 3.97
N ASP A 61 5.17 -17.37 2.78
CA ASP A 61 5.77 -17.91 1.55
C ASP A 61 7.15 -17.28 1.30
N GLU A 62 7.30 -15.97 1.50
CA GLU A 62 8.59 -15.28 1.44
C GLU A 62 9.58 -15.78 2.50
N ALA A 63 9.11 -16.02 3.73
CA ALA A 63 9.94 -16.54 4.81
C ALA A 63 10.37 -18.00 4.57
N THR A 64 9.50 -18.83 3.99
CA THR A 64 9.81 -20.22 3.62
C THR A 64 10.73 -20.28 2.39
N ASN A 65 10.54 -19.38 1.42
CA ASN A 65 11.37 -19.33 0.21
C ASN A 65 12.76 -18.71 0.49
N ARG A 66 12.88 -17.87 1.51
CA ARG A 66 14.16 -17.46 2.11
C ARG A 66 14.64 -18.52 3.12
N GLY A 67 14.72 -19.77 2.68
CA GLY A 67 15.01 -20.96 3.50
C GLY A 67 16.13 -20.74 4.54
N PRO A 68 16.15 -21.53 5.62
CA PRO A 68 17.02 -21.29 6.77
C PRO A 68 18.46 -21.10 6.28
N ASP A 69 19.03 -19.93 6.51
CA ASP A 69 20.45 -19.69 6.30
C ASP A 69 21.21 -20.85 6.97
N GLU A 70 21.88 -21.67 6.16
CA GLU A 70 22.86 -22.63 6.63
C GLU A 70 23.95 -21.88 7.41
N LYS A 71 23.90 -21.90 8.74
CA LYS A 71 25.06 -22.07 9.63
C LYS A 71 24.66 -22.61 11.00
#